data_AF-A0A8S0V3X1-F1
#
_entry.id   AF-A0A8S0V3X1-F1
#
_cell.length_a   1.000
_cell.length_b   1.000
_cell.length_c   1.000
_cell.angle_alpha   90.00
_cell.angle_beta   90.00
_cell.angle_gamma   90.00
#
_symmetry.space_group_name_H-M   'P 1'
#
loop_
_entity.id
_entity.type
_entity.pdbx_description
1 polymer ?
#
loop_
_entity_poly.entity_id
_entity_poly.type
_entity_poly.pdbx_seq_one_letter_code
_entity_poly.pdbx_strand_id
1 'polypeptide(L)'
;MGSLTRPTLPIIDFAKNNLKPGSSSWLSLSKDVVRALEDYGCFIVIYSEVSSELHQAIFREAEELFDLPTEMKVLNISDTPSHGYVGQEPIIPLYEGLGIENATTFEGVQRFTNLLWPSGNGRFRFVFNICSPKLQVICVCAFENKI
;
A
#
# COMPACT_ATOMS: atom_id res chain seq x y z
N MET A 1 -36.50 -12.52 -13.60
CA MET A 1 -35.12 -12.79 -13.13
C MET A 1 -34.29 -11.57 -13.44
N GLY A 2 -33.91 -10.78 -12.44
CA GLY A 2 -33.05 -9.62 -12.63
C GLY A 2 -31.61 -10.08 -12.83
N SER A 3 -31.03 -9.82 -13.99
CA SER A 3 -29.59 -9.98 -14.19
C SER A 3 -28.88 -8.94 -13.34
N LEU A 4 -28.17 -9.38 -12.28
CA LEU A 4 -27.22 -8.52 -11.58
C LEU A 4 -26.10 -8.18 -12.56
N THR A 5 -26.20 -7.01 -13.21
CA THR A 5 -25.05 -6.40 -13.88
C THR A 5 -23.98 -6.23 -12.81
N ARG A 6 -22.87 -6.97 -12.93
CA ARG A 6 -21.73 -6.82 -12.03
C ARG A 6 -21.27 -5.36 -12.10
N PRO A 7 -21.33 -4.60 -11.00
CA PRO A 7 -20.82 -3.24 -11.00
C PRO A 7 -19.35 -3.29 -11.40
N THR A 8 -19.00 -2.63 -12.50
CA THR A 8 -17.60 -2.45 -12.88
C THR A 8 -17.05 -1.32 -12.02
N LEU A 9 -16.00 -1.61 -11.24
CA LEU A 9 -15.36 -0.59 -10.42
C LEU A 9 -14.86 0.57 -11.30
N PRO A 10 -14.97 1.83 -10.83
CA PRO A 10 -14.41 2.97 -11.52
C PRO A 10 -12.90 2.78 -11.73
N ILE A 11 -12.42 3.06 -12.93
CA ILE A 11 -10.99 3.10 -13.25
C ILE A 11 -10.59 4.56 -13.37
N ILE A 12 -9.66 5.01 -12.53
CA ILE A 12 -9.18 6.38 -12.48
C ILE A 12 -7.73 6.43 -12.94
N ASP A 13 -7.47 7.23 -13.97
CA ASP A 13 -6.16 7.32 -14.61
C ASP A 13 -5.34 8.47 -14.00
N PHE A 14 -4.36 8.12 -13.16
CA PHE A 14 -3.42 9.04 -12.54
C PHE A 14 -2.19 9.30 -13.42
N ALA A 15 -2.04 8.59 -14.54
CA ALA A 15 -0.94 8.81 -15.48
C ALA A 15 -1.17 10.06 -16.37
N LYS A 16 -2.35 10.69 -16.30
CA LYS A 16 -2.66 11.91 -17.06
C LYS A 16 -1.87 13.11 -16.53
N ASN A 17 -1.22 13.83 -17.46
CA ASN A 17 -0.27 14.91 -17.20
C ASN A 17 -0.72 15.95 -16.14
N ASN A 18 0.25 16.38 -15.32
CA ASN A 18 0.18 17.54 -14.41
C ASN A 18 -0.90 17.47 -13.32
N LEU A 19 -0.86 16.42 -12.50
CA LEU A 19 -1.53 16.34 -11.19
C LEU A 19 -0.83 17.22 -10.14
N LYS A 20 -0.62 18.50 -10.47
CA LYS A 20 -0.12 19.47 -9.50
C LYS A 20 -1.26 19.83 -8.56
N PRO A 21 -1.06 19.82 -7.23
CA PRO A 21 -2.05 20.30 -6.29
C PRO A 21 -2.61 21.66 -6.72
N GLY A 22 -3.94 21.78 -6.74
CA GLY A 22 -4.64 23.01 -7.14
C GLY A 22 -4.80 23.25 -8.64
N SER A 23 -4.28 22.37 -9.52
CA SER A 23 -4.58 22.46 -10.96
C SER A 23 -6.04 22.04 -11.24
N SER A 24 -6.59 22.49 -12.38
CA SER A 24 -7.92 22.05 -12.81
C SER A 24 -8.01 20.54 -13.05
N SER A 25 -6.93 19.92 -13.55
CA SER A 25 -6.81 18.48 -13.70
C SER A 25 -6.82 17.75 -12.36
N TRP A 26 -6.12 18.28 -11.34
CA TRP A 26 -6.14 17.75 -9.96
C TRP A 26 -7.55 17.81 -9.37
N LEU A 27 -8.19 18.98 -9.41
CA LEU A 27 -9.55 19.18 -8.89
C LEU A 27 -10.57 18.24 -9.55
N SER A 28 -10.46 18.03 -10.87
CA SER A 28 -11.31 17.08 -11.58
C SER A 28 -11.07 15.64 -11.13
N LEU A 29 -9.80 15.21 -11.06
CA LEU A 29 -9.43 13.87 -10.64
C LEU A 29 -9.89 13.59 -9.20
N SER A 30 -9.72 14.54 -8.28
CA SER A 30 -10.17 14.39 -6.90
C SER A 30 -11.68 14.23 -6.81
N LYS A 31 -12.46 14.94 -7.64
CA LYS A 31 -13.92 14.74 -7.72
C LYS A 31 -14.29 13.35 -8.24
N ASP A 32 -13.50 12.80 -9.15
CA ASP A 32 -13.69 11.42 -9.62
C ASP A 32 -13.40 10.40 -8.51
N VAL A 33 -12.33 10.62 -7.74
CA VAL A 33 -11.95 9.80 -6.58
C VAL A 33 -13.03 9.84 -5.50
N VAL A 34 -13.49 11.03 -5.10
CA VAL A 34 -14.53 11.20 -4.08
C VAL A 34 -15.81 10.49 -4.50
N ARG A 35 -16.28 10.70 -5.74
CA ARG A 35 -17.47 10.01 -6.25
C ARG A 35 -17.33 8.50 -6.26
N ALA A 36 -16.17 7.98 -6.67
CA ALA A 36 -15.93 6.54 -6.65
C ALA A 36 -15.96 5.96 -5.23
N LEU A 37 -15.41 6.70 -4.24
CA LEU A 37 -15.48 6.31 -2.83
C LEU A 37 -16.91 6.41 -2.26
N GLU A 38 -17.68 7.43 -2.63
CA GLU A 38 -19.08 7.60 -2.21
C GLU A 38 -20.00 6.50 -2.78
N ASP A 39 -19.85 6.21 -4.08
CA ASP A 39 -20.75 5.28 -4.79
C ASP A 39 -20.34 3.81 -4.62
N TYR A 40 -19.04 3.51 -4.56
CA TYR A 40 -18.50 2.14 -4.59
C TYR A 40 -17.63 1.78 -3.37
N GLY A 41 -17.16 2.75 -2.59
CA GLY A 41 -16.20 2.53 -1.51
C GLY A 41 -14.77 2.23 -1.99
N CYS A 42 -14.55 2.04 -3.29
CA CYS A 42 -13.24 1.78 -3.88
C CYS A 42 -13.19 2.07 -5.38
N PHE A 43 -11.98 2.11 -5.94
CA PHE A 43 -11.71 2.30 -7.37
C PHE A 43 -10.40 1.61 -7.74
N ILE A 44 -10.20 1.39 -9.03
CA ILE A 44 -8.93 0.91 -9.60
C ILE A 44 -8.16 2.12 -10.11
N VAL A 45 -6.87 2.21 -9.78
CA VAL A 45 -6.00 3.27 -10.27
C VAL A 45 -5.08 2.77 -11.38
N ILE A 46 -4.92 3.56 -12.44
CA ILE A 46 -3.83 3.40 -13.41
C ILE A 46 -2.72 4.38 -13.01
N TYR A 47 -1.54 3.86 -12.69
CA TYR A 47 -0.41 4.65 -12.21
C TYR A 47 0.86 4.27 -12.98
N SER A 48 1.38 5.20 -13.79
CA SER A 48 2.51 4.93 -14.70
C SER A 48 3.88 4.95 -14.02
N GLU A 49 3.99 5.50 -12.80
CA GLU A 49 5.31 5.64 -12.16
C GLU A 49 5.78 4.37 -11.43
N VAL A 50 4.95 3.33 -11.32
CA VAL A 50 5.35 2.01 -10.81
C VAL A 50 5.67 1.12 -12.01
N SER A 51 6.96 0.83 -12.21
CA SER A 51 7.38 -0.05 -13.29
C SER A 51 7.01 -1.51 -13.01
N SER A 52 6.88 -2.32 -14.07
CA SER A 52 6.60 -3.76 -13.94
C SER A 52 7.71 -4.47 -13.15
N GLU A 53 8.96 -4.03 -13.28
CA GLU A 53 10.11 -4.58 -12.57
C GLU A 53 9.99 -4.30 -11.06
N LEU A 54 9.61 -3.08 -10.68
CA LEU A 54 9.36 -2.72 -9.28
C LEU A 54 8.19 -3.52 -8.71
N HIS A 55 7.10 -3.65 -9.47
CA HIS A 55 5.95 -4.46 -9.09
C HIS A 55 6.35 -5.90 -8.76
N GLN A 56 7.07 -6.57 -9.68
CA GLN A 56 7.55 -7.93 -9.44
C GLN A 56 8.56 -8.02 -8.29
N ALA A 57 9.40 -6.99 -8.10
CA ALA A 57 10.32 -6.95 -6.98
C ALA A 57 9.58 -6.92 -5.65
N ILE A 58 8.52 -6.11 -5.51
CA ILE A 58 7.69 -6.05 -4.28
C ILE A 58 7.16 -7.45 -3.92
N PHE A 59 6.60 -8.18 -4.88
CA PHE A 59 6.08 -9.53 -4.61
C PHE A 59 7.17 -10.52 -4.19
N ARG A 60 8.36 -10.46 -4.81
CA ARG A 60 9.49 -11.32 -4.42
C ARG A 60 10.00 -11.01 -3.01
N GLU A 61 10.16 -9.73 -2.68
CA GLU A 61 10.61 -9.33 -1.34
C GLU A 61 9.53 -9.61 -0.27
N ALA A 62 8.24 -9.58 -0.64
CA ALA A 62 7.14 -9.99 0.24
C ALA A 62 7.14 -11.50 0.48
N GLU A 63 7.38 -12.32 -0.54
CA GLU A 63 7.54 -13.77 -0.40
C GLU A 63 8.67 -14.09 0.60
N GLU A 64 9.84 -13.48 0.43
CA GLU A 64 10.97 -13.64 1.36
C GLU A 64 10.62 -13.20 2.80
N LEU A 65 9.82 -12.13 2.95
CA LEU A 65 9.34 -11.67 4.25
C LEU A 65 8.44 -12.71 4.95
N PHE A 66 7.52 -13.33 4.21
CA PHE A 66 6.59 -14.32 4.77
C PHE A 66 7.25 -15.68 5.01
N ASP A 67 8.31 -16.01 4.26
CA ASP A 67 9.14 -17.21 4.46
C ASP A 67 10.04 -17.13 5.72
N LEU A 68 10.17 -15.96 6.35
CA LEU A 68 10.91 -15.83 7.60
C LEU A 68 10.29 -16.71 8.70
N PRO A 69 11.12 -17.22 9.64
CA PRO A 69 10.62 -17.93 10.81
C PRO A 69 9.62 -17.08 11.60
N THR A 70 8.58 -17.72 12.12
CA THR A 70 7.54 -17.04 12.91
C THR A 70 8.14 -16.32 14.11
N GLU A 71 9.17 -16.88 14.72
CA GLU A 71 9.92 -16.31 15.85
C GLU A 71 10.55 -14.96 15.53
N MET A 72 10.91 -14.72 14.27
CA MET A 72 11.39 -13.42 13.81
C MET A 72 10.22 -12.47 13.56
N LYS A 73 9.17 -12.95 12.90
CA LYS A 73 7.99 -12.14 12.55
C LYS A 73 7.27 -11.59 13.78
N VAL A 74 7.13 -12.38 14.86
CA VAL A 74 6.50 -11.94 16.12
C VAL A 74 7.26 -10.83 16.85
N LEU A 75 8.52 -10.57 16.49
CA LEU A 75 9.27 -9.43 17.03
C LEU A 75 8.73 -8.08 16.50
N ASN A 76 7.99 -8.10 15.38
CA ASN A 76 7.32 -6.93 14.83
C ASN A 76 6.13 -6.54 15.70
N ILE A 77 6.40 -5.80 16.78
CA ILE A 77 5.38 -5.24 17.67
C ILE A 77 5.12 -3.77 17.33
N SER A 78 3.87 -3.34 17.48
CA SER A 78 3.48 -1.94 17.31
C SER A 78 2.46 -1.56 18.38
N ASP A 79 2.60 -0.35 18.92
CA ASP A 79 1.60 0.26 19.81
C ASP A 79 0.34 0.69 19.04
N THR A 80 0.44 0.78 17.70
CA THR A 80 -0.74 1.05 16.87
C THR A 80 -1.48 -0.25 16.59
N PRO A 81 -2.80 -0.33 16.87
CA PRO A 81 -3.57 -1.54 16.63
C PRO A 81 -3.42 -2.04 15.19
N SER A 82 -3.14 -3.34 15.05
CA SER A 82 -2.98 -4.02 13.75
C SER A 82 -1.77 -3.61 12.90
N HIS A 83 -0.81 -2.85 13.43
CA HIS A 83 0.44 -2.52 12.72
C HIS A 83 1.63 -3.44 13.07
N GLY A 84 1.49 -4.34 14.03
CA GLY A 84 2.47 -5.40 14.30
C GLY A 84 2.31 -6.62 13.39
N TYR A 85 2.95 -7.71 13.77
CA TYR A 85 2.65 -9.04 13.24
C TYR A 85 1.26 -9.50 13.69
N VAL A 86 0.48 -10.00 12.74
CA VAL A 86 -0.80 -10.64 12.99
C VAL A 86 -0.80 -11.94 12.21
N GLY A 87 -0.87 -13.07 12.90
CA GLY A 87 -0.85 -14.39 12.29
C GLY A 87 -1.02 -15.47 13.35
N GLN A 88 -1.31 -16.70 12.93
CA GLN A 88 -1.57 -17.84 13.83
C GLN A 88 -2.80 -17.65 14.76
N GLU A 89 -3.70 -16.73 14.41
CA GLU A 89 -4.92 -16.47 15.18
C GLU A 89 -6.00 -17.53 14.85
N PRO A 90 -6.54 -18.27 15.84
CA PRO A 90 -7.52 -19.33 15.60
C PRO A 90 -8.80 -18.84 14.89
N ILE A 91 -9.13 -17.56 15.06
CA ILE A 91 -10.33 -16.93 14.46
C ILE A 91 -10.10 -16.62 12.97
N ILE A 92 -8.85 -16.40 12.55
CA ILE A 92 -8.46 -16.07 11.17
C ILE A 92 -7.23 -16.90 10.73
N PRO A 93 -7.33 -18.25 10.69
CA PRO A 93 -6.17 -19.14 10.57
C PRO A 93 -5.43 -19.05 9.23
N LEU A 94 -6.03 -18.41 8.22
CA LEU A 94 -5.44 -18.20 6.88
C LEU A 94 -4.84 -16.80 6.71
N TYR A 95 -4.98 -15.93 7.71
CA TYR A 95 -4.48 -14.55 7.64
C TYR A 95 -3.10 -14.46 8.29
N GLU A 96 -2.17 -13.84 7.56
CA GLU A 96 -0.88 -13.40 8.08
C GLU A 96 -0.56 -12.01 7.53
N GLY A 97 -0.07 -11.11 8.38
CA GLY A 97 0.25 -9.75 7.98
C GLY A 97 1.29 -9.11 8.90
N LEU A 98 2.08 -8.19 8.33
CA LEU A 98 3.06 -7.38 9.04
C LEU A 98 2.90 -5.92 8.63
N GLY A 99 2.71 -5.03 9.60
CA GLY A 99 2.78 -3.60 9.35
C GLY A 99 4.22 -3.09 9.40
N ILE A 100 4.52 -2.10 8.55
CA ILE A 100 5.77 -1.33 8.58
C ILE A 100 5.43 0.07 9.11
N GLU A 101 5.86 0.37 10.34
CA GLU A 101 5.68 1.70 10.92
C GLU A 101 6.52 2.74 10.16
N ASN A 102 5.90 3.89 9.84
CA ASN A 102 6.52 4.93 9.02
C ASN A 102 7.10 4.40 7.69
N ALA A 103 6.33 3.53 7.00
CA ALA A 103 6.77 2.89 5.76
C ALA A 103 7.24 3.87 4.66
N THR A 104 6.83 5.14 4.73
CA THR A 104 7.19 6.19 3.76
C THR A 104 8.50 6.90 4.08
N THR A 105 9.14 6.58 5.21
CA THR A 105 10.46 7.12 5.59
C THR A 105 11.54 6.06 5.47
N PHE A 106 12.76 6.51 5.16
CA PHE A 106 13.92 5.63 5.09
C PHE A 106 14.18 4.94 6.44
N GLU A 107 14.05 5.69 7.53
CA GLU A 107 14.27 5.24 8.89
C GLU A 107 13.24 4.18 9.31
N GLY A 108 11.97 4.34 8.92
CA GLY A 108 10.90 3.37 9.21
C GLY A 108 11.16 2.03 8.54
N VAL A 109 11.43 2.06 7.23
CA VAL A 109 11.78 0.86 6.46
C VAL A 109 13.08 0.23 6.98
N GLN A 110 14.09 1.05 7.32
CA GLN A 110 15.35 0.55 7.86
C GLN A 110 15.19 -0.12 9.22
N ARG A 111 14.42 0.47 10.15
CA ARG A 111 14.14 -0.10 11.47
C ARG A 111 13.44 -1.45 11.32
N PHE A 112 12.42 -1.54 10.47
CA PHE A 112 11.73 -2.80 10.17
C PHE A 112 12.67 -3.84 9.57
N THR A 113 13.49 -3.44 8.61
CA THR A 113 14.47 -4.35 7.97
C THR A 113 15.47 -4.90 8.98
N ASN A 114 16.05 -4.06 9.83
CA ASN A 114 17.04 -4.48 10.82
C ASN A 114 16.44 -5.39 11.91
N LEU A 115 15.15 -5.23 12.21
CA LEU A 115 14.42 -6.06 13.16
C LEU A 115 14.31 -7.51 12.67
N LEU A 116 13.92 -7.68 11.41
CA LEU A 116 13.66 -9.00 10.83
C LEU A 116 14.89 -9.65 10.19
N TRP A 117 15.85 -8.84 9.73
CA TRP A 117 17.14 -9.28 9.22
C TRP A 117 18.26 -8.57 9.99
N PRO A 118 18.77 -9.15 11.09
CA PRO A 118 19.86 -8.56 11.86
C PRO A 118 21.15 -8.34 11.06
N SER A 119 21.39 -9.15 10.03
CA SER A 119 22.49 -8.98 9.06
C SER A 119 22.19 -7.98 7.94
N GLY A 120 20.98 -7.41 7.94
CA GLY A 120 20.45 -6.48 6.94
C GLY A 120 19.85 -7.18 5.72
N ASN A 121 18.88 -6.51 5.08
CA ASN A 121 18.35 -6.87 3.76
C ASN A 121 18.28 -5.61 2.88
N GLY A 122 19.37 -5.36 2.14
CA GLY A 122 19.49 -4.16 1.31
C GLY A 122 18.49 -4.11 0.15
N ARG A 123 18.10 -5.26 -0.38
CA ARG A 123 17.13 -5.38 -1.47
C ARG A 123 15.73 -5.02 -1.00
N PHE A 124 15.27 -5.64 0.10
CA PHE A 124 13.99 -5.33 0.73
C PHE A 124 13.89 -3.83 1.01
N ARG A 125 14.91 -3.29 1.69
CA ARG A 125 14.97 -1.86 2.02
C ARG A 125 14.87 -0.97 0.78
N PHE A 126 15.58 -1.30 -0.30
CA PHE A 126 15.56 -0.51 -1.53
C PHE A 126 14.17 -0.53 -2.19
N VAL A 127 13.57 -1.71 -2.34
CA VAL A 127 12.26 -1.90 -2.98
C VAL A 127 11.17 -1.14 -2.22
N PHE A 128 11.09 -1.31 -0.90
CA PHE A 128 10.06 -0.67 -0.09
C PHE A 128 10.25 0.84 0.05
N ASN A 129 11.49 1.36 0.07
CA ASN A 129 11.73 2.80 0.04
C ASN A 129 11.27 3.48 -1.26
N ILE A 130 11.33 2.79 -2.40
CA ILE A 130 10.86 3.33 -3.68
C ILE A 130 9.34 3.20 -3.82
N CYS A 131 8.76 2.13 -3.27
CA CYS A 131 7.33 1.85 -3.39
C CYS A 131 6.47 2.71 -2.46
N SER A 132 6.84 2.82 -1.18
CA SER A 132 5.96 3.41 -0.16
C SER A 132 5.52 4.86 -0.45
N PRO A 133 6.39 5.78 -0.90
CA PRO A 133 5.95 7.14 -1.23
C PRO A 133 4.93 7.19 -2.37
N LYS A 134 5.02 6.26 -3.34
CA LYS A 134 4.09 6.18 -4.48
C LYS A 134 2.69 5.72 -4.05
N LEU A 135 2.60 4.84 -3.05
CA LEU A 135 1.33 4.43 -2.47
C LEU A 135 0.66 5.57 -1.67
N GLN A 136 1.45 6.43 -1.03
CA GLN A 136 0.94 7.59 -0.29
C GLN A 136 0.26 8.63 -1.21
N VAL A 137 0.75 8.82 -2.44
CA VAL A 137 0.14 9.75 -3.43
C VAL A 137 -1.33 9.42 -3.67
N ILE A 138 -1.67 8.12 -3.74
CA ILE A 138 -3.05 7.65 -3.94
C ILE A 138 -3.91 8.00 -2.72
N CYS A 139 -3.39 7.80 -1.50
CA CYS A 139 -4.10 8.16 -0.27
C CYS A 139 -4.32 9.68 -0.14
N VAL A 140 -3.30 10.52 -0.42
CA VAL A 140 -3.40 11.98 -0.29
C VAL A 140 -4.50 12.57 -1.17
N CYS A 141 -4.63 12.09 -2.41
CA CYS A 141 -5.71 12.51 -3.32
C CYS A 141 -7.11 12.27 -2.75
N ALA A 142 -7.28 11.25 -1.90
CA ALA A 142 -8.56 10.90 -1.29
C ALA A 142 -8.88 11.77 -0.05
N PHE A 143 -7.87 12.30 0.65
CA PHE A 143 -8.04 13.03 1.92
C PHE A 143 -8.06 14.55 1.78
N GLU A 144 -7.41 15.14 0.77
CA GLU A 144 -7.31 16.61 0.63
C GLU A 144 -8.64 17.34 0.28
N ASN A 145 -9.74 16.64 0.02
CA ASN A 145 -11.08 17.26 -0.19
C ASN A 145 -12.02 17.16 1.02
N LYS A 146 -11.52 16.78 2.20
CA LYS A 146 -12.31 16.73 3.45
C LYS A 146 -12.04 17.89 4.42
N ILE A 147 -11.40 18.97 3.98
CA ILE A 147 -11.22 20.22 4.74
C ILE A 147 -11.77 21.39 3.95
#